data_AF-C4MCJ4-F1
#
_entry.id   AF-C4MCJ4-F1
#
_cell.length_a   1.000
_cell.length_b   1.000
_cell.length_c   1.000
_cell.angle_alpha   90.00
_cell.angle_beta   90.00
_cell.angle_gamma   90.00
#
_symmetry.space_group_name_H-M   'P 1'
#
loop_
_entity.id
_entity.type
_entity.pdbx_description
1 polymer ?
#
loop_
_entity_poly.entity_id
_entity_poly.type
_entity_poly.pdbx_seq_one_letter_code
_entity_poly.pdbx_strand_id
1 'polypeptide(L)'
;GPAPASNPMVKRDFIDPMQALNGVRKALNLPVKADGAHVENMSEHKVMFKGTSGALSDPTAKLCYMAKEDGSLALTWRVETDIGDNWLLSYMDAKESSKVHNVVDYVAHATFQVYKWGLADPTEGKRDILTNPWNLKTSPLTWLADGKTNFTATRGNNAIAQYNPDGGNDYENNYRPSPKNLKFEYPYSPDMNPPKTYIDASVTQLFYTSNVCHDLYYMLGFNEKAGNFQVNNRGQGGKGNDYVILNAQDGSGTNNANFATPPDGQPGRMRAYIWTRANPPRDASFEAGTIIYEYTHG
;
A
#
# COMPACT_ATOMS: atom_id res chain seq x y z
N GLY A 1 66.05 -17.53 -1.85
CA GLY A 1 65.42 -16.22 -2.10
C GLY A 1 64.75 -15.77 -0.81
N PRO A 2 64.74 -14.47 -0.48
CA PRO A 2 64.10 -14.01 0.74
C PRO A 2 62.59 -14.31 0.69
N ALA A 3 62.06 -14.83 1.79
CA ALA A 3 60.63 -15.04 1.96
C ALA A 3 59.89 -13.69 1.96
N PRO A 4 58.63 -13.61 1.49
CA PRO A 4 57.89 -12.36 1.46
C PRO A 4 57.71 -11.79 2.88
N ALA A 5 58.01 -10.50 3.06
CA ALA A 5 58.00 -9.81 4.35
C ALA A 5 56.60 -9.42 4.86
N SER A 6 55.52 -9.94 4.29
CA SER A 6 54.17 -9.63 4.76
C SER A 6 53.21 -10.79 4.58
N ASN A 7 52.39 -11.00 5.61
CA ASN A 7 51.33 -11.98 5.65
C ASN A 7 50.22 -11.56 4.67
N PRO A 8 49.87 -12.35 3.63
CA PRO A 8 48.90 -11.97 2.60
C PRO A 8 47.46 -11.84 3.11
N MET A 9 47.19 -12.19 4.38
CA MET A 9 45.89 -12.00 5.01
C MET A 9 45.81 -10.63 5.70
N VAL A 10 45.50 -9.60 4.92
CA VAL A 10 45.04 -8.31 5.47
C VAL A 10 43.71 -8.56 6.19
N LYS A 11 43.72 -8.46 7.52
CA LYS A 11 42.50 -8.53 8.33
C LYS A 11 41.56 -7.42 7.85
N ARG A 12 40.36 -7.80 7.41
CA ARG A 12 39.32 -6.83 6.98
C ARG A 12 39.02 -5.89 8.16
N ASP A 13 39.18 -4.58 7.97
CA ASP A 13 38.93 -3.54 8.98
C ASP A 13 37.43 -3.18 9.04
N PHE A 14 36.58 -4.21 9.08
CA PHE A 14 35.13 -4.07 9.21
C PHE A 14 34.53 -5.33 9.85
N ILE A 15 33.41 -5.14 10.55
CA ILE A 15 32.64 -6.19 11.23
C ILE A 15 32.16 -7.24 10.24
N ASP A 16 32.00 -8.47 10.70
CA ASP A 16 31.46 -9.53 9.86
C ASP A 16 29.94 -9.34 9.61
N PRO A 17 29.37 -9.96 8.57
CA PRO A 17 27.94 -9.82 8.26
C PRO A 17 27.01 -10.29 9.39
N MET A 18 27.42 -11.30 10.18
CA MET A 18 26.61 -11.83 11.27
C MET A 18 26.56 -10.84 12.44
N GLN A 19 27.66 -10.15 12.72
CA GLN A 19 27.69 -9.00 13.64
C GLN A 19 26.76 -7.88 13.15
N ALA A 20 26.74 -7.59 11.86
CA ALA A 20 25.81 -6.59 11.30
C ALA A 20 24.34 -7.00 11.44
N LEU A 21 23.97 -8.25 11.11
CA LEU A 21 22.60 -8.76 11.29
C LEU A 21 22.17 -8.70 12.76
N ASN A 22 23.02 -9.17 13.68
CA ASN A 22 22.73 -9.14 15.11
C ASN A 22 22.61 -7.71 15.64
N GLY A 23 23.46 -6.81 15.16
CA GLY A 23 23.40 -5.39 15.49
C GLY A 23 22.09 -4.75 15.04
N VAL A 24 21.68 -4.96 13.78
CA VAL A 24 20.42 -4.44 13.22
C VAL A 24 19.23 -4.97 13.99
N ARG A 25 19.20 -6.29 14.22
CA ARG A 25 18.15 -6.93 15.01
C ARG A 25 18.00 -6.29 16.39
N LYS A 26 19.12 -6.10 17.08
CA LYS A 26 19.12 -5.53 18.44
C LYS A 26 18.73 -4.05 18.43
N ALA A 27 19.26 -3.27 17.49
CA ALA A 27 18.99 -1.84 17.39
C ALA A 27 17.53 -1.53 17.06
N LEU A 28 16.91 -2.34 16.19
CA LEU A 28 15.54 -2.14 15.72
C LEU A 28 14.51 -3.07 16.38
N ASN A 29 14.94 -3.88 17.34
CA ASN A 29 14.11 -4.88 18.03
C ASN A 29 13.36 -5.82 17.04
N LEU A 30 14.04 -6.29 15.99
CA LEU A 30 13.43 -7.14 14.96
C LEU A 30 13.14 -8.56 15.47
N PRO A 31 12.05 -9.21 15.02
CA PRO A 31 11.70 -10.57 15.44
C PRO A 31 12.57 -11.67 14.78
N VAL A 32 13.64 -11.30 14.05
CA VAL A 32 14.49 -12.23 13.30
C VAL A 32 15.42 -13.01 14.23
N LYS A 33 15.22 -14.31 14.42
CA LYS A 33 16.18 -15.14 15.19
C LYS A 33 17.30 -15.63 14.28
N ALA A 34 18.50 -15.70 14.84
CA ALA A 34 19.74 -16.07 14.13
C ALA A 34 20.55 -17.11 14.90
N ASP A 35 19.93 -17.77 15.89
CA ASP A 35 20.56 -18.85 16.65
C ASP A 35 20.75 -20.06 15.74
N GLY A 36 22.00 -20.39 15.43
CA GLY A 36 22.33 -21.44 14.47
C GLY A 36 22.35 -20.99 13.01
N ALA A 37 22.23 -19.68 12.74
CA ALA A 37 22.33 -19.17 11.38
C ALA A 37 23.78 -19.21 10.86
N HIS A 38 23.94 -19.44 9.55
CA HIS A 38 25.23 -19.40 8.86
C HIS A 38 25.17 -18.48 7.63
N VAL A 39 26.35 -18.03 7.19
CA VAL A 39 26.49 -17.08 6.09
C VAL A 39 26.87 -17.82 4.81
N GLU A 40 26.11 -17.60 3.74
CA GLU A 40 26.43 -18.09 2.39
C GLU A 40 26.76 -16.92 1.47
N ASN A 41 27.86 -17.02 0.72
CA ASN A 41 28.25 -15.99 -0.24
C ASN A 41 27.32 -16.04 -1.46
N MET A 42 26.73 -14.90 -1.81
CA MET A 42 25.94 -14.77 -3.04
C MET A 42 26.79 -14.21 -4.19
N SER A 43 27.52 -13.13 -3.90
CA SER A 43 28.39 -12.45 -4.85
C SER A 43 29.50 -11.71 -4.10
N GLU A 44 30.37 -11.00 -4.82
CA GLU A 44 31.33 -10.10 -4.20
C GLU A 44 30.60 -9.11 -3.28
N HIS A 45 31.03 -9.07 -2.01
CA HIS A 45 30.47 -8.23 -0.95
C HIS A 45 28.98 -8.41 -0.62
N LYS A 46 28.31 -9.47 -1.10
CA LYS A 46 26.92 -9.80 -0.77
C LYS A 46 26.79 -11.21 -0.23
N VAL A 47 26.07 -11.35 0.87
CA VAL A 47 25.82 -12.63 1.55
C VAL A 47 24.35 -12.82 1.87
N MET A 48 23.98 -14.08 2.11
CA MET A 48 22.67 -14.51 2.59
C MET A 48 22.83 -15.20 3.95
N PHE A 49 21.86 -15.02 4.84
CA PHE A 49 21.83 -15.66 6.16
C PHE A 49 20.85 -16.83 6.14
N LYS A 50 21.37 -18.06 6.14
CA LYS A 50 20.57 -19.29 6.22
C LYS A 50 20.35 -19.71 7.66
N GLY A 51 19.27 -20.47 7.90
CA GLY A 51 18.94 -20.96 9.24
C GLY A 51 18.40 -19.88 10.19
N THR A 52 17.98 -18.73 9.64
CA THR A 52 17.26 -17.71 10.40
C THR A 52 15.79 -18.08 10.53
N SER A 53 15.07 -17.44 11.46
CA SER A 53 13.60 -17.53 11.54
C SER A 53 12.99 -16.18 11.91
N GLY A 54 11.69 -16.00 11.70
CA GLY A 54 10.98 -14.74 11.98
C GLY A 54 11.01 -13.72 10.84
N ALA A 55 11.84 -13.93 9.81
CA ALA A 55 11.73 -13.25 8.51
C ALA A 55 10.96 -14.16 7.52
N LEU A 56 10.27 -13.56 6.54
CA LEU A 56 9.53 -14.30 5.48
C LEU A 56 10.46 -14.91 4.43
N SER A 57 11.66 -14.35 4.29
CA SER A 57 12.73 -14.87 3.43
C SER A 57 14.07 -14.80 4.16
N ASP A 58 15.06 -15.58 3.70
CA ASP A 58 16.42 -15.53 4.23
C ASP A 58 16.96 -14.10 4.13
N PRO A 59 17.31 -13.44 5.25
CA PRO A 59 17.89 -12.10 5.21
C PRO A 59 19.15 -12.06 4.36
N THR A 60 19.49 -10.88 3.84
CA THR A 60 20.75 -10.68 3.11
C THR A 60 21.53 -9.50 3.66
N ALA A 61 22.84 -9.46 3.41
CA ALA A 61 23.66 -8.29 3.70
C ALA A 61 24.58 -7.97 2.54
N LYS A 62 24.71 -6.68 2.21
CA LYS A 62 25.64 -6.18 1.20
C LYS A 62 26.52 -5.08 1.79
N LEU A 63 27.83 -5.18 1.62
CA LEU A 63 28.74 -4.10 1.99
C LEU A 63 28.64 -2.98 0.95
N CYS A 64 28.37 -1.75 1.37
CA CYS A 64 28.25 -0.60 0.50
C CYS A 64 28.57 0.72 1.22
N TYR A 65 28.91 1.76 0.44
CA TYR A 65 28.96 3.12 0.97
C TYR A 65 27.57 3.76 1.01
N MET A 66 27.30 4.53 2.05
CA MET A 66 26.13 5.38 2.19
C MET A 66 26.57 6.83 2.42
N ALA A 67 25.96 7.78 1.70
CA ALA A 67 26.14 9.20 1.97
C ALA A 67 25.38 9.58 3.24
N LYS A 68 26.04 10.30 4.15
CA LYS A 68 25.46 10.89 5.36
C LYS A 68 24.96 12.31 5.05
N GLU A 69 24.15 12.86 5.95
CA GLU A 69 23.58 14.21 5.81
C GLU A 69 24.66 15.31 5.68
N ASP A 70 25.82 15.10 6.30
CA ASP A 70 26.98 15.99 6.22
C ASP A 70 27.77 15.88 4.90
N GLY A 71 27.32 15.04 3.96
CA GLY A 71 27.97 14.77 2.69
C GLY A 71 29.14 13.78 2.76
N SER A 72 29.53 13.31 3.96
CA SER A 72 30.57 12.30 4.13
C SER A 72 30.05 10.89 3.83
N LEU A 73 30.94 9.96 3.50
CA LEU A 73 30.59 8.56 3.26
C LEU A 73 30.79 7.72 4.53
N ALA A 74 29.83 6.84 4.83
CA ALA A 74 29.98 5.73 5.76
C ALA A 74 30.12 4.42 4.98
N LEU A 75 31.07 3.57 5.36
CA LEU A 75 31.05 2.17 4.94
C LEU A 75 30.01 1.44 5.80
N THR A 76 29.08 0.73 5.17
CA THR A 76 27.93 0.12 5.84
C THR A 76 27.67 -1.30 5.35
N TRP A 77 27.12 -2.12 6.23
CA TRP A 77 26.37 -3.31 5.84
C TRP A 77 24.91 -2.91 5.65
N ARG A 78 24.44 -2.97 4.40
CA ARG A 78 23.01 -2.89 4.10
C ARG A 78 22.38 -4.26 4.34
N VAL A 79 21.79 -4.43 5.51
CA VAL A 79 21.08 -5.64 5.94
C VAL A 79 19.63 -5.55 5.50
N GLU A 80 19.18 -6.54 4.75
CA GLU A 80 17.82 -6.64 4.21
C GLU A 80 17.04 -7.71 4.99
N THR A 81 15.93 -7.31 5.61
CA THR A 81 15.04 -8.18 6.38
C THR A 81 13.59 -7.93 6.00
N ASP A 82 12.95 -8.91 5.37
CA ASP A 82 11.51 -8.95 5.16
C ASP A 82 10.84 -9.63 6.36
N ILE A 83 10.17 -8.85 7.21
CA ILE A 83 9.47 -9.34 8.41
C ILE A 83 7.94 -9.28 8.24
N GLY A 84 7.45 -9.21 7.00
CA GLY A 84 6.04 -9.13 6.65
C GLY A 84 5.51 -7.70 6.71
N ASP A 85 5.21 -7.21 7.91
CA ASP A 85 4.62 -5.87 8.08
C ASP A 85 5.59 -4.74 7.69
N ASN A 86 6.89 -5.03 7.66
CA ASN A 86 7.95 -4.13 7.26
C ASN A 86 8.97 -4.92 6.43
N TRP A 87 9.54 -4.31 5.40
CA TRP A 87 10.64 -4.89 4.63
C TRP A 87 11.79 -3.89 4.61
N LEU A 88 12.73 -4.12 5.52
CA LEU A 88 13.72 -3.14 5.90
C LEU A 88 15.03 -3.33 5.14
N LEU A 89 15.60 -2.24 4.63
CA LEU A 89 17.01 -2.08 4.33
C LEU A 89 17.66 -1.23 5.43
N SER A 90 18.35 -1.89 6.34
CA SER A 90 19.05 -1.25 7.45
C SER A 90 20.52 -1.05 7.12
N TYR A 91 21.01 0.19 7.19
CA TYR A 91 22.38 0.57 6.89
C TYR A 91 23.21 0.64 8.18
N MET A 92 23.72 -0.51 8.62
CA MET A 92 24.57 -0.64 9.81
C MET A 92 26.00 -0.19 9.50
N ASP A 93 26.62 0.56 10.41
CA ASP A 93 28.03 0.94 10.30
C ASP A 93 28.94 -0.30 10.21
N ALA A 94 29.87 -0.30 9.26
CA ALA A 94 30.74 -1.44 9.04
C ALA A 94 31.86 -1.57 10.09
N LYS A 95 32.05 -0.61 11.00
CA LYS A 95 33.00 -0.68 12.12
C LYS A 95 32.30 -0.74 13.47
N GLU A 96 31.16 -0.08 13.61
CA GLU A 96 30.40 0.03 14.86
C GLU A 96 29.08 -0.77 14.80
N SER A 97 29.10 -2.02 15.27
CA SER A 97 27.91 -2.93 15.23
C SER A 97 26.67 -2.49 16.02
N SER A 98 26.73 -1.36 16.74
CA SER A 98 25.59 -0.75 17.45
C SER A 98 25.01 0.48 16.75
N LYS A 99 25.54 0.88 15.59
CA LYS A 99 25.20 2.13 14.92
C LYS A 99 24.52 1.89 13.59
N VAL A 100 23.20 2.09 13.55
CA VAL A 100 22.43 2.12 12.30
C VAL A 100 22.36 3.56 11.80
N HIS A 101 22.90 3.82 10.62
CA HIS A 101 22.89 5.17 10.04
C HIS A 101 21.56 5.52 9.36
N ASN A 102 20.87 4.52 8.80
CA ASN A 102 19.59 4.72 8.12
C ASN A 102 18.81 3.40 8.05
N VAL A 103 17.49 3.51 7.91
CA VAL A 103 16.58 2.39 7.63
C VAL A 103 15.62 2.84 6.55
N VAL A 104 15.55 2.07 5.46
CA VAL A 104 14.53 2.22 4.42
C VAL A 104 13.53 1.10 4.62
N ASP A 105 12.24 1.41 4.69
CA ASP A 105 11.19 0.40 4.64
C ASP A 105 10.57 0.36 3.24
N TYR A 106 10.53 -0.82 2.63
CA TYR A 106 9.83 -1.05 1.38
C TYR A 106 8.31 -1.18 1.57
N VAL A 107 7.83 -1.44 2.80
CA VAL A 107 6.41 -1.40 3.12
C VAL A 107 6.02 0.04 3.47
N ALA A 108 5.11 0.63 2.70
CA ALA A 108 4.50 1.90 3.04
C ALA A 108 3.16 1.64 3.75
N HIS A 109 2.97 2.22 4.93
CA HIS A 109 1.66 2.23 5.58
C HIS A 109 0.79 3.32 4.97
N ALA A 110 -0.45 2.97 4.61
CA ALA A 110 -1.46 3.93 4.22
C ALA A 110 -2.50 4.07 5.33
N THR A 111 -2.94 5.30 5.56
CA THR A 111 -4.03 5.60 6.49
C THR A 111 -5.23 6.19 5.75
N PHE A 112 -6.42 5.80 6.17
CA PHE A 112 -7.69 6.26 5.59
C PHE A 112 -8.58 6.79 6.71
N GLN A 113 -8.91 8.09 6.68
CA GLN A 113 -9.91 8.65 7.58
C GLN A 113 -11.31 8.50 6.97
N VAL A 114 -12.12 7.59 7.47
CA VAL A 114 -13.38 7.17 6.83
C VAL A 114 -14.44 6.79 7.86
N TYR A 115 -15.72 6.81 7.47
CA TYR A 115 -16.74 6.02 8.15
C TYR A 115 -16.45 4.56 7.83
N LYS A 116 -16.09 3.80 8.87
CA LYS A 116 -15.71 2.39 8.71
C LYS A 116 -16.89 1.52 8.29
N TRP A 117 -16.57 0.37 7.70
CA TRP A 117 -17.55 -0.66 7.37
C TRP A 117 -18.47 -0.98 8.57
N GLY A 118 -19.77 -1.12 8.28
CA GLY A 118 -20.82 -1.33 9.28
C GLY A 118 -21.54 -0.06 9.72
N LEU A 119 -21.05 1.14 9.37
CA LEU A 119 -21.81 2.39 9.46
C LEU A 119 -22.50 2.66 8.12
N ALA A 120 -23.83 2.76 8.12
CA ALA A 120 -24.60 3.00 6.90
C ALA A 120 -24.39 4.41 6.36
N ASP A 121 -24.32 5.42 7.24
CA ASP A 121 -24.18 6.83 6.88
C ASP A 121 -23.60 7.67 8.05
N PRO A 122 -23.32 8.97 7.84
CA PRO A 122 -22.73 9.84 8.87
C PRO A 122 -23.52 9.99 10.18
N THR A 123 -24.80 9.61 10.22
CA THR A 123 -25.63 9.70 11.43
C THR A 123 -25.42 8.54 12.40
N GLU A 124 -24.83 7.44 11.95
CA GLU A 124 -24.65 6.22 12.75
C GLU A 124 -23.33 6.17 13.51
N GLY A 125 -22.41 7.11 13.26
CA GLY A 125 -21.11 7.08 13.92
C GLY A 125 -20.18 8.21 13.53
N LYS A 126 -18.90 8.04 13.89
CA LYS A 126 -17.83 8.99 13.58
C LYS A 126 -16.81 8.33 12.67
N ARG A 127 -16.04 9.16 11.96
CA ARG A 127 -14.92 8.71 11.14
C ARG A 127 -13.75 8.26 12.02
N ASP A 128 -13.13 7.15 11.63
CA ASP A 128 -11.94 6.59 12.25
C ASP A 128 -10.75 6.67 11.26
N ILE A 129 -9.53 6.71 11.77
CA ILE A 129 -8.31 6.55 10.96
C ILE A 129 -7.94 5.07 10.96
N LEU A 130 -8.06 4.43 9.80
CA LEU A 130 -7.72 3.02 9.61
C LEU A 130 -6.34 2.90 8.97
N THR A 131 -5.48 2.05 9.52
CA THR A 131 -4.15 1.76 8.97
C THR A 131 -4.21 0.46 8.17
N ASN A 132 -3.74 0.48 6.92
CA ASN A 132 -3.69 -0.67 6.02
C ASN A 132 -4.99 -1.51 6.03
N PRO A 133 -6.16 -0.92 5.71
CA PRO A 133 -7.46 -1.57 5.88
C PRO A 133 -7.73 -2.76 4.94
N TRP A 134 -6.84 -3.05 4.00
CA TRP A 134 -6.97 -4.14 3.04
C TRP A 134 -6.77 -5.52 3.66
N ASN A 135 -7.51 -6.50 3.16
CA ASN A 135 -7.27 -7.90 3.49
C ASN A 135 -6.24 -8.50 2.53
N LEU A 136 -5.03 -8.83 2.99
CA LEU A 136 -3.95 -9.36 2.14
C LEU A 136 -4.27 -10.72 1.49
N LYS A 137 -5.31 -11.45 1.95
CA LYS A 137 -5.75 -12.69 1.28
C LYS A 137 -6.54 -12.41 0.00
N THR A 138 -7.28 -11.31 -0.04
CA THR A 138 -8.18 -10.94 -1.16
C THR A 138 -7.60 -9.80 -2.00
N SER A 139 -6.86 -8.90 -1.37
CA SER A 139 -6.08 -7.82 -1.97
C SER A 139 -4.59 -8.00 -1.67
N PRO A 140 -3.93 -9.03 -2.26
CA PRO A 140 -2.51 -9.33 -2.00
C PRO A 140 -1.55 -8.26 -2.49
N LEU A 141 -2.02 -7.36 -3.35
CA LEU A 141 -1.27 -6.19 -3.85
C LEU A 141 -1.57 -4.93 -3.02
N THR A 142 -2.30 -5.05 -1.90
CA THR A 142 -2.99 -3.94 -1.24
C THR A 142 -4.05 -3.30 -2.16
N TRP A 143 -4.68 -2.23 -1.72
CA TRP A 143 -5.59 -1.46 -2.59
C TRP A 143 -4.87 -0.46 -3.48
N LEU A 144 -3.57 -0.23 -3.27
CA LEU A 144 -2.80 0.85 -3.91
C LEU A 144 -1.77 0.35 -4.93
N ALA A 145 -1.92 -0.87 -5.44
CA ALA A 145 -1.08 -1.38 -6.53
C ALA A 145 -1.86 -2.31 -7.45
N ASP A 146 -1.42 -2.44 -8.71
CA ASP A 146 -2.01 -3.33 -9.73
C ASP A 146 -1.05 -4.48 -10.16
N GLY A 147 0.07 -4.61 -9.45
CA GLY A 147 1.11 -5.60 -9.75
C GLY A 147 2.11 -5.17 -10.82
N LYS A 148 1.91 -4.00 -11.44
CA LYS A 148 2.88 -3.31 -12.30
C LYS A 148 3.36 -2.01 -11.66
N THR A 149 2.44 -1.27 -11.03
CA THR A 149 2.66 0.06 -10.48
C THR A 149 2.15 0.10 -9.06
N ASN A 150 2.92 0.72 -8.18
CA ASN A 150 2.45 1.18 -6.87
C ASN A 150 1.99 2.62 -7.00
N PHE A 151 0.80 2.92 -6.48
CA PHE A 151 0.17 4.22 -6.57
C PHE A 151 0.23 4.95 -5.22
N THR A 152 0.37 6.27 -5.29
CA THR A 152 0.25 7.16 -4.12
C THR A 152 -1.11 7.85 -4.04
N ALA A 153 -2.06 7.40 -4.85
CA ALA A 153 -3.39 7.98 -5.01
C ALA A 153 -4.46 6.88 -4.91
N THR A 154 -5.75 7.26 -4.89
CA THR A 154 -6.90 6.34 -4.83
C THR A 154 -7.08 5.50 -6.12
N ARG A 155 -6.11 4.62 -6.39
CA ARG A 155 -6.02 3.73 -7.55
C ARG A 155 -5.26 2.46 -7.18
N GLY A 156 -5.72 1.31 -7.65
CA GLY A 156 -4.98 0.06 -7.60
C GLY A 156 -5.72 -1.06 -8.32
N ASN A 157 -5.52 -2.30 -7.87
CA ASN A 157 -6.02 -3.48 -8.56
C ASN A 157 -7.55 -3.52 -8.68
N ASN A 158 -8.26 -3.15 -7.62
CA ASN A 158 -9.71 -3.38 -7.51
C ASN A 158 -10.52 -2.21 -8.07
N ALA A 159 -9.98 -0.99 -7.99
CA ALA A 159 -10.70 0.22 -8.37
C ALA A 159 -9.77 1.41 -8.67
N ILE A 160 -10.34 2.40 -9.38
CA ILE A 160 -9.80 3.74 -9.57
C ILE A 160 -10.87 4.78 -9.21
N ALA A 161 -10.58 5.67 -8.25
CA ALA A 161 -11.53 6.69 -7.80
C ALA A 161 -11.05 8.11 -8.12
N GLN A 162 -11.98 8.96 -8.54
CA GLN A 162 -11.75 10.34 -8.95
C GLN A 162 -12.99 11.21 -8.80
N TYR A 163 -12.77 12.53 -8.80
CA TYR A 163 -13.82 13.53 -9.00
C TYR A 163 -14.25 13.57 -10.48
N ASN A 164 -15.55 13.69 -10.77
CA ASN A 164 -16.05 13.81 -12.14
C ASN A 164 -17.09 14.95 -12.33
N PRO A 165 -16.72 16.22 -12.13
CA PRO A 165 -17.66 17.34 -12.06
C PRO A 165 -18.45 17.62 -13.35
N ASP A 166 -17.91 17.25 -14.50
CA ASP A 166 -18.52 17.49 -15.81
C ASP A 166 -19.44 16.34 -16.23
N GLY A 167 -19.44 15.22 -15.50
CA GLY A 167 -20.18 14.01 -15.84
C GLY A 167 -19.66 13.31 -17.10
N GLY A 168 -18.41 13.59 -17.48
CA GLY A 168 -17.77 13.05 -18.68
C GLY A 168 -17.42 11.56 -18.58
N ASN A 169 -16.91 11.02 -19.69
CA ASN A 169 -16.42 9.64 -19.75
C ASN A 169 -14.95 9.51 -19.35
N ASP A 170 -14.20 10.60 -19.33
CA ASP A 170 -12.80 10.61 -18.94
C ASP A 170 -12.68 10.38 -17.44
N TYR A 171 -11.73 9.52 -17.04
CA TYR A 171 -11.50 9.21 -15.63
C TYR A 171 -10.02 9.05 -15.31
N GLU A 172 -9.20 8.51 -16.22
CA GLU A 172 -7.77 8.24 -16.01
C GLU A 172 -7.00 9.46 -15.48
N ASN A 173 -7.22 10.64 -16.07
CA ASN A 173 -6.52 11.88 -15.72
C ASN A 173 -7.33 12.82 -14.81
N ASN A 174 -8.54 12.41 -14.40
CA ASN A 174 -9.36 13.21 -13.52
C ASN A 174 -8.72 13.34 -12.13
N TYR A 175 -9.13 14.40 -11.43
CA TYR A 175 -8.59 14.73 -10.13
C TYR A 175 -8.85 13.61 -9.11
N ARG A 176 -7.79 13.24 -8.39
CA ARG A 176 -7.85 12.33 -7.24
C ARG A 176 -6.80 12.72 -6.20
N PRO A 177 -7.09 12.52 -4.90
CA PRO A 177 -6.12 12.79 -3.85
C PRO A 177 -4.87 11.92 -4.01
N SER A 178 -3.69 12.54 -3.84
CA SER A 178 -2.38 11.87 -3.83
C SER A 178 -1.54 12.45 -2.68
N PRO A 179 -1.84 12.10 -1.42
CA PRO A 179 -1.20 12.69 -0.26
C PRO A 179 0.25 12.22 -0.11
N LYS A 180 1.07 13.05 0.56
CA LYS A 180 2.40 12.61 1.03
C LYS A 180 2.24 11.49 2.05
N ASN A 181 3.15 10.51 2.03
CA ASN A 181 3.20 9.40 2.98
C ASN A 181 1.91 8.57 3.07
N LEU A 182 1.09 8.54 2.00
CA LEU A 182 -0.14 7.74 1.92
C LEU A 182 -1.17 8.02 3.04
N LYS A 183 -1.21 9.25 3.55
CA LYS A 183 -2.19 9.68 4.56
C LYS A 183 -3.44 10.26 3.90
N PHE A 184 -4.40 9.40 3.57
CA PHE A 184 -5.71 9.77 3.03
C PHE A 184 -6.64 10.23 4.16
N GLU A 185 -6.22 11.30 4.85
CA GLU A 185 -6.87 11.87 6.03
C GLU A 185 -7.34 13.29 5.70
N TYR A 186 -8.61 13.42 5.30
CA TYR A 186 -9.18 14.67 4.82
C TYR A 186 -10.32 15.16 5.72
N PRO A 187 -10.44 16.47 5.98
CA PRO A 187 -11.53 17.00 6.77
C PRO A 187 -12.88 16.77 6.08
N TYR A 188 -13.89 16.41 6.87
CA TYR A 188 -15.28 16.30 6.44
C TYR A 188 -16.20 16.48 7.63
N SER A 189 -17.27 17.26 7.43
CA SER A 189 -18.48 17.18 8.25
C SER A 189 -19.71 17.22 7.33
N PRO A 190 -20.86 16.69 7.78
CA PRO A 190 -22.11 16.81 7.03
C PRO A 190 -22.57 18.26 6.76
N ASP A 191 -22.04 19.23 7.50
CA ASP A 191 -22.38 20.65 7.36
C ASP A 191 -21.50 21.40 6.34
N MET A 192 -20.42 20.78 5.84
CA MET A 192 -19.55 21.41 4.84
C MET A 192 -20.32 21.64 3.53
N ASN A 193 -20.15 22.82 2.93
CA ASN A 193 -20.82 23.21 1.69
C ASN A 193 -19.99 24.34 1.03
N PRO A 194 -19.81 24.37 -0.31
CA PRO A 194 -20.32 23.43 -1.32
C PRO A 194 -19.64 22.05 -1.31
N PRO A 195 -20.26 21.00 -1.89
CA PRO A 195 -19.71 19.64 -1.88
C PRO A 195 -18.26 19.47 -2.35
N LYS A 196 -17.86 20.29 -3.33
CA LYS A 196 -16.48 20.35 -3.85
C LYS A 196 -15.43 20.61 -2.76
N THR A 197 -15.79 21.26 -1.65
CA THR A 197 -14.85 21.60 -0.56
C THR A 197 -14.32 20.39 0.20
N TYR A 198 -15.01 19.25 0.13
CA TYR A 198 -14.61 17.99 0.77
C TYR A 198 -14.40 16.85 -0.24
N ILE A 199 -14.09 17.18 -1.49
CA ILE A 199 -13.95 16.19 -2.56
C ILE A 199 -12.90 15.10 -2.24
N ASP A 200 -11.79 15.46 -1.59
CA ASP A 200 -10.77 14.48 -1.21
C ASP A 200 -11.30 13.43 -0.21
N ALA A 201 -12.11 13.87 0.76
CA ALA A 201 -12.77 12.96 1.69
C ALA A 201 -13.81 12.09 0.98
N SER A 202 -14.55 12.65 0.01
CA SER A 202 -15.55 11.93 -0.79
C SER A 202 -14.91 10.82 -1.65
N VAL A 203 -13.87 11.16 -2.43
CA VAL A 203 -13.13 10.19 -3.25
C VAL A 203 -12.49 9.11 -2.37
N THR A 204 -11.92 9.49 -1.22
CA THR A 204 -11.32 8.56 -0.26
C THR A 204 -12.35 7.59 0.33
N GLN A 205 -13.53 8.10 0.73
CA GLN A 205 -14.60 7.27 1.29
C GLN A 205 -15.16 6.29 0.24
N LEU A 206 -15.41 6.78 -0.99
CA LEU A 206 -15.90 5.95 -2.09
C LEU A 206 -14.91 4.83 -2.43
N PHE A 207 -13.62 5.17 -2.50
CA PHE A 207 -12.53 4.21 -2.72
C PHE A 207 -12.46 3.17 -1.60
N TYR A 208 -12.50 3.60 -0.33
CA TYR A 208 -12.50 2.70 0.82
C TYR A 208 -13.69 1.72 0.79
N THR A 209 -14.93 2.23 0.70
CA THR A 209 -16.12 1.39 0.77
C THR A 209 -16.16 0.37 -0.37
N SER A 210 -15.77 0.78 -1.59
CA SER A 210 -15.76 -0.12 -2.76
C SER A 210 -14.68 -1.19 -2.66
N ASN A 211 -13.51 -0.88 -2.11
CA ASN A 211 -12.47 -1.89 -1.89
C ASN A 211 -12.85 -2.87 -0.76
N VAL A 212 -13.55 -2.42 0.28
CA VAL A 212 -14.10 -3.33 1.30
C VAL A 212 -15.17 -4.23 0.69
N CYS A 213 -16.02 -3.72 -0.21
CA CYS A 213 -16.98 -4.56 -0.97
C CYS A 213 -16.25 -5.64 -1.76
N HIS A 214 -15.20 -5.27 -2.50
CA HIS A 214 -14.35 -6.22 -3.22
C HIS A 214 -13.82 -7.32 -2.28
N ASP A 215 -13.14 -6.94 -1.19
CA ASP A 215 -12.52 -7.89 -0.26
C ASP A 215 -13.57 -8.83 0.38
N LEU A 216 -14.72 -8.28 0.78
CA LEU A 216 -15.81 -9.07 1.34
C LEU A 216 -16.41 -10.04 0.32
N TYR A 217 -16.72 -9.58 -0.89
CA TYR A 217 -17.35 -10.41 -1.93
C TYR A 217 -16.39 -11.49 -2.43
N TYR A 218 -15.09 -11.19 -2.49
CA TYR A 218 -14.06 -12.19 -2.75
C TYR A 218 -14.10 -13.32 -1.72
N MET A 219 -14.16 -12.98 -0.42
CA MET A 219 -14.30 -13.98 0.65
C MET A 219 -15.58 -14.81 0.53
N LEU A 220 -16.64 -14.23 -0.04
CA LEU A 220 -17.93 -14.90 -0.31
C LEU A 220 -17.96 -15.68 -1.63
N GLY A 221 -16.87 -15.68 -2.42
CA GLY A 221 -16.73 -16.48 -3.62
C GLY A 221 -16.77 -15.71 -4.94
N PHE A 222 -16.97 -14.39 -4.92
CA PHE A 222 -16.83 -13.54 -6.11
C PHE A 222 -15.35 -13.23 -6.35
N ASN A 223 -14.63 -14.25 -6.84
CA ASN A 223 -13.21 -14.22 -7.18
C ASN A 223 -12.99 -14.05 -8.69
N GLU A 224 -11.75 -14.16 -9.14
CA GLU A 224 -11.35 -13.97 -10.54
C GLU A 224 -12.15 -14.86 -11.50
N LYS A 225 -12.32 -16.14 -11.18
CA LYS A 225 -13.06 -17.07 -12.05
C LYS A 225 -14.56 -16.77 -12.09
N ALA A 226 -15.08 -16.12 -11.04
CA ALA A 226 -16.46 -15.70 -10.95
C ALA A 226 -16.72 -14.36 -11.65
N GLY A 227 -15.70 -13.71 -12.23
CA GLY A 227 -15.83 -12.43 -12.94
C GLY A 227 -15.79 -11.22 -12.02
N ASN A 228 -14.96 -11.26 -10.97
CA ASN A 228 -14.75 -10.09 -10.11
C ASN A 228 -13.97 -8.97 -10.82
N PHE A 229 -14.08 -7.76 -10.28
CA PHE A 229 -13.47 -6.57 -10.87
C PHE A 229 -12.00 -6.39 -10.41
N GLN A 230 -11.03 -6.74 -11.25
CA GLN A 230 -9.60 -6.59 -10.94
C GLN A 230 -8.75 -6.30 -12.19
N VAL A 231 -7.74 -5.43 -12.06
CA VAL A 231 -6.76 -5.22 -13.14
C VAL A 231 -5.93 -6.48 -13.39
N ASN A 232 -5.41 -7.09 -12.33
CA ASN A 232 -4.49 -8.21 -12.38
C ASN A 232 -5.03 -9.41 -11.60
N ASN A 233 -5.41 -10.45 -12.34
CA ASN A 233 -5.95 -11.69 -11.79
C ASN A 233 -4.87 -12.68 -11.33
N ARG A 234 -3.57 -12.34 -11.48
CA ARG A 234 -2.43 -13.15 -11.02
C ARG A 234 -2.46 -14.63 -11.46
N GLY A 235 -3.04 -14.90 -12.62
CA GLY A 235 -3.18 -16.26 -13.16
C GLY A 235 -4.29 -17.11 -12.51
N GLN A 236 -5.18 -16.51 -11.71
CA GLN A 236 -6.24 -17.21 -10.98
C GLN A 236 -7.48 -17.52 -11.84
N GLY A 237 -7.56 -17.00 -13.08
CA GLY A 237 -8.69 -17.18 -14.00
C GLY A 237 -9.38 -15.86 -14.34
N GLY A 238 -10.57 -15.92 -14.95
CA GLY A 238 -11.32 -14.72 -15.39
C GLY A 238 -10.61 -13.89 -16.45
N LYS A 239 -11.12 -12.68 -16.69
CA LYS A 239 -10.48 -11.66 -17.54
C LYS A 239 -10.24 -10.38 -16.74
N GLY A 240 -8.98 -10.07 -16.45
CA GLY A 240 -8.65 -8.83 -15.76
C GLY A 240 -8.73 -7.58 -16.65
N ASN A 241 -8.11 -6.49 -16.17
CA ASN A 241 -8.25 -5.11 -16.69
C ASN A 241 -9.66 -4.53 -16.53
N ASP A 242 -10.37 -4.96 -15.50
CA ASP A 242 -11.78 -4.61 -15.31
C ASP A 242 -12.10 -4.14 -13.89
N TYR A 243 -11.15 -3.48 -13.23
CA TYR A 243 -11.40 -2.73 -12.01
C TYR A 243 -12.64 -1.83 -12.07
N VAL A 244 -13.14 -1.40 -10.90
CA VAL A 244 -14.26 -0.46 -10.88
C VAL A 244 -13.78 0.98 -11.04
N ILE A 245 -14.33 1.69 -12.02
CA ILE A 245 -14.20 3.14 -12.16
C ILE A 245 -15.20 3.79 -11.20
N LEU A 246 -14.71 4.56 -10.22
CA LEU A 246 -15.49 5.16 -9.15
C LEU A 246 -15.51 6.69 -9.28
N ASN A 247 -16.60 7.24 -9.82
CA ASN A 247 -16.77 8.67 -9.96
C ASN A 247 -17.48 9.26 -8.73
N ALA A 248 -16.75 10.00 -7.91
CA ALA A 248 -17.29 10.77 -6.79
C ALA A 248 -17.85 12.12 -7.27
N GLN A 249 -18.97 12.53 -6.67
CA GLN A 249 -19.67 13.79 -6.99
C GLN A 249 -19.83 13.99 -8.51
N ASP A 250 -20.25 12.93 -9.21
CA ASP A 250 -20.35 12.91 -10.66
C ASP A 250 -21.43 13.90 -11.14
N GLY A 251 -21.06 14.80 -12.05
CA GLY A 251 -21.88 15.91 -12.53
C GLY A 251 -22.97 15.53 -13.52
N SER A 252 -23.03 14.27 -13.96
CA SER A 252 -24.05 13.80 -14.91
C SER A 252 -25.45 13.65 -14.30
N GLY A 253 -25.57 13.76 -12.97
CA GLY A 253 -26.85 13.65 -12.28
C GLY A 253 -26.84 14.17 -10.84
N THR A 254 -28.02 14.14 -10.23
CA THR A 254 -28.22 14.39 -8.78
C THR A 254 -29.28 13.44 -8.26
N ASN A 255 -29.33 13.26 -6.93
CA ASN A 255 -30.35 12.48 -6.25
C ASN A 255 -30.47 11.02 -6.71
N ASN A 256 -29.34 10.40 -7.04
CA ASN A 256 -29.26 9.01 -7.46
C ASN A 256 -27.82 8.48 -7.33
N ALA A 257 -27.61 7.24 -7.71
CA ALA A 257 -26.33 6.70 -8.14
C ALA A 257 -26.59 5.70 -9.29
N ASN A 258 -25.55 5.16 -9.92
CA ASN A 258 -25.69 4.03 -10.85
C ASN A 258 -24.38 3.26 -10.99
N PHE A 259 -24.53 2.02 -11.44
CA PHE A 259 -23.44 1.16 -11.85
C PHE A 259 -23.68 0.61 -13.27
N ALA A 260 -22.64 0.57 -14.09
CA ALA A 260 -22.65 -0.14 -15.36
C ALA A 260 -21.78 -1.41 -15.27
N THR A 261 -22.37 -2.55 -15.60
CA THR A 261 -21.74 -3.88 -15.52
C THR A 261 -21.55 -4.47 -16.92
N PRO A 262 -20.50 -4.09 -17.68
CA PRO A 262 -20.18 -4.78 -18.91
C PRO A 262 -19.67 -6.21 -18.60
N PRO A 263 -19.59 -7.10 -19.61
CA PRO A 263 -19.01 -8.43 -19.42
C PRO A 263 -17.56 -8.40 -18.93
N ASP A 264 -17.17 -9.40 -18.13
CA ASP A 264 -15.82 -9.70 -17.60
C ASP A 264 -14.68 -9.30 -18.56
N GLY A 265 -13.67 -8.60 -18.02
CA GLY A 265 -12.59 -7.99 -18.79
C GLY A 265 -12.87 -6.57 -19.32
N GLN A 266 -13.99 -5.96 -18.91
CA GLN A 266 -14.28 -4.55 -19.14
C GLN A 266 -14.61 -3.84 -17.82
N PRO A 267 -14.06 -2.64 -17.55
CA PRO A 267 -14.28 -1.94 -16.29
C PRO A 267 -15.75 -1.69 -15.97
N GLY A 268 -16.17 -2.11 -14.78
CA GLY A 268 -17.41 -1.61 -14.17
C GLY A 268 -17.31 -0.11 -13.93
N ARG A 269 -18.43 0.61 -13.98
CA ARG A 269 -18.44 2.07 -13.76
C ARG A 269 -19.53 2.50 -12.80
N MET A 270 -19.13 2.93 -11.61
CA MET A 270 -19.98 3.53 -10.60
C MET A 270 -19.95 5.05 -10.68
N ARG A 271 -21.14 5.68 -10.61
CA ARG A 271 -21.31 7.12 -10.52
C ARG A 271 -22.10 7.47 -9.28
N ALA A 272 -21.45 8.09 -8.31
CA ALA A 272 -22.05 8.58 -7.07
C ALA A 272 -22.38 10.08 -7.21
N TYR A 273 -23.63 10.46 -6.95
CA TYR A 273 -24.10 11.84 -7.13
C TYR A 273 -24.28 12.59 -5.80
N ILE A 274 -24.50 13.90 -5.93
CA ILE A 274 -24.97 14.73 -4.83
C ILE A 274 -26.49 14.62 -4.68
N TRP A 275 -26.96 14.42 -3.46
CA TRP A 275 -28.34 14.55 -3.03
C TRP A 275 -28.65 16.02 -2.68
N THR A 276 -29.54 16.65 -3.45
CA THR A 276 -29.91 18.07 -3.29
C THR A 276 -31.22 18.28 -2.54
N ARG A 277 -31.80 17.22 -1.95
CA ARG A 277 -33.04 17.26 -1.16
C ARG A 277 -32.84 17.67 0.31
N ALA A 278 -31.59 17.88 0.74
CA ALA A 278 -31.24 18.37 2.07
C ALA A 278 -30.48 19.69 1.96
N ASN A 279 -30.46 20.47 3.05
CA ASN A 279 -29.65 21.67 3.18
C ASN A 279 -28.74 21.57 4.42
N PRO A 280 -27.41 21.49 4.25
CA PRO A 280 -26.69 21.42 2.97
C PRO A 280 -26.93 20.11 2.19
N PRO A 281 -26.58 20.06 0.88
CA PRO A 281 -26.65 18.83 0.09
C PRO A 281 -25.83 17.70 0.70
N ARG A 282 -26.27 16.45 0.52
CA ARG A 282 -25.57 15.26 1.00
C ARG A 282 -24.85 14.57 -0.15
N ASP A 283 -23.73 13.93 0.13
CA ASP A 283 -22.91 13.24 -0.88
C ASP A 283 -23.05 11.72 -0.73
N ALA A 284 -23.48 11.05 -1.80
CA ALA A 284 -23.72 9.61 -1.83
C ALA A 284 -22.47 8.78 -1.48
N SER A 285 -21.25 9.32 -1.68
CA SER A 285 -20.01 8.64 -1.30
C SER A 285 -19.93 8.30 0.19
N PHE A 286 -20.63 9.05 1.07
CA PHE A 286 -20.65 8.79 2.52
C PHE A 286 -21.82 7.91 2.98
N GLU A 287 -22.69 7.49 2.07
CA GLU A 287 -23.79 6.56 2.35
C GLU A 287 -23.38 5.16 1.87
N ALA A 288 -22.81 4.37 2.78
CA ALA A 288 -22.29 3.04 2.48
C ALA A 288 -23.35 2.14 1.85
N GLY A 289 -24.61 2.25 2.28
CA GLY A 289 -25.73 1.51 1.70
C GLY A 289 -25.89 1.75 0.20
N THR A 290 -25.79 3.00 -0.26
CA THR A 290 -25.84 3.36 -1.68
C THR A 290 -24.65 2.78 -2.44
N ILE A 291 -23.43 2.89 -1.90
CA ILE A 291 -22.23 2.35 -2.57
C ILE A 291 -22.27 0.82 -2.66
N ILE A 292 -22.69 0.14 -1.60
CA ILE A 292 -22.88 -1.32 -1.58
C ILE A 292 -23.94 -1.73 -2.59
N TYR A 293 -25.08 -1.03 -2.62
CA TYR A 293 -26.17 -1.28 -3.58
C TYR A 293 -25.67 -1.17 -5.02
N GLU A 294 -24.95 -0.09 -5.36
CA GLU A 294 -24.42 0.08 -6.71
C GLU A 294 -23.36 -0.98 -7.05
N TYR A 295 -22.45 -1.30 -6.13
CA TYR A 295 -21.46 -2.35 -6.37
C TYR A 295 -22.13 -3.71 -6.61
N THR A 296 -23.27 -3.98 -5.97
CA THR A 296 -24.03 -5.24 -6.11
C THR A 296 -24.76 -5.40 -7.45
N HIS A 297 -24.93 -4.33 -8.24
CA HIS A 297 -25.35 -4.49 -9.65
C HIS A 297 -24.25 -5.10 -10.51
N GLY A 298 -22.99 -4.98 -10.08
CA GLY A 298 -21.83 -5.64 -10.65
C GLY A 298 -21.84 -7.14 -10.39
#